data_AF-A0A9D7KKL2-F1
#
_entry.id   AF-A0A9D7KKL2-F1
#
_cell.length_a   1.000
_cell.length_b   1.000
_cell.length_c   1.000
_cell.angle_alpha   90.00
_cell.angle_beta   90.00
_cell.angle_gamma   90.00
#
_symmetry.space_group_name_H-M   'P 1'
#
loop_
_entity.id
_entity.type
_entity.pdbx_description
1 polymer ?
#
loop_
_entity_poly.entity_id
_entity_poly.type
_entity_poly.pdbx_seq_one_letter_code
_entity_poly.pdbx_strand_id
1 'polypeptide(L)'
;MYPDTDLPPKKITPERIAKIREGLPVPIWEREAKYRSIGVPNEHIEKLAMSPFAKMFEKAIDELKIDLRFASRVLIEFPARLKRNISRLNRLLLKSSILFSRC
;
A
#
# COMPACT_ATOMS: atom_id res chain seq x y z
N MET A 1 -19.83 11.34 -31.09
CA MET A 1 -19.23 12.26 -30.08
C MET A 1 -18.78 13.51 -30.79
N TYR A 2 -19.04 14.68 -30.22
CA TYR A 2 -18.56 15.96 -30.74
C TYR A 2 -17.41 16.47 -29.86
N PRO A 3 -16.35 17.07 -30.42
CA PRO A 3 -15.25 17.60 -29.63
C PRO A 3 -15.73 18.78 -28.77
N ASP A 4 -15.22 18.84 -27.55
CA ASP A 4 -15.43 19.97 -26.65
C ASP A 4 -14.86 21.25 -27.29
N THR A 5 -15.70 22.27 -27.46
CA THR A 5 -15.36 23.52 -28.15
C THR A 5 -14.85 24.61 -27.22
N ASP A 6 -15.04 24.44 -25.91
CA ASP A 6 -14.70 25.47 -24.92
C ASP A 6 -13.20 25.51 -24.62
N LEU A 7 -12.50 24.39 -24.84
CA LEU A 7 -11.09 24.23 -24.49
C LEU A 7 -10.20 24.23 -25.74
N PRO A 8 -9.22 25.14 -25.83
CA PRO A 8 -8.23 25.07 -26.90
C PRO A 8 -7.34 23.83 -26.74
N PRO A 9 -6.83 23.27 -27.86
CA PRO A 9 -5.95 22.10 -27.82
C PRO A 9 -4.68 22.40 -27.03
N LYS A 10 -4.34 21.51 -26.09
CA LYS A 10 -3.12 21.62 -25.26
C LYS A 10 -1.98 20.84 -25.88
N LYS A 11 -0.87 21.52 -26.15
CA LYS A 11 0.37 20.88 -26.61
C LYS A 11 0.99 20.09 -25.45
N ILE A 12 1.28 18.82 -25.69
CA ILE A 12 2.04 17.96 -24.77
C ILE A 12 3.46 17.87 -25.32
N THR A 13 4.43 18.42 -24.60
CA THR A 13 5.82 18.41 -25.05
C THR A 13 6.56 17.14 -24.59
N PRO A 14 7.57 16.66 -25.34
CA PRO A 14 8.37 15.50 -24.95
C PRO A 14 9.05 15.66 -23.59
N GLU A 15 9.50 16.87 -23.25
CA GLU A 15 10.18 17.18 -21.99
C GLU A 15 9.23 17.02 -20.81
N ARG A 16 7.96 17.44 -20.99
CA ARG A 16 6.92 17.24 -19.98
C ARG A 16 6.63 15.75 -19.77
N ILE A 17 6.62 14.96 -20.84
CA ILE A 17 6.42 13.51 -20.75
C ILE A 17 7.60 12.86 -20.02
N ALA A 18 8.84 13.21 -20.37
CA ALA A 18 10.04 12.68 -19.75
C ALA A 18 10.06 12.95 -18.25
N LYS A 19 9.80 14.20 -17.84
CA LYS A 19 9.73 14.59 -16.43
C LYS A 19 8.66 13.83 -15.65
N ILE A 20 7.49 13.56 -16.24
CA ILE A 20 6.45 12.75 -15.59
C ILE A 20 6.94 11.32 -15.43
N ARG A 21 7.55 10.73 -16.47
CA ARG A 21 8.05 9.35 -16.43
C ARG A 21 9.09 9.12 -15.34
N GLU A 22 9.99 10.06 -15.12
CA GLU A 22 11.01 9.99 -14.05
C GLU A 22 10.41 9.95 -12.65
N GLY A 23 9.25 10.58 -12.44
CA GLY A 23 8.56 10.60 -11.15
C GLY A 23 7.61 9.43 -10.92
N LEU A 24 7.42 8.54 -11.90
CA LEU A 24 6.47 7.44 -11.75
C LEU A 24 7.00 6.40 -10.75
N PRO A 25 6.14 5.90 -9.85
CA PRO A 25 6.50 4.77 -9.02
C PRO A 25 6.67 3.51 -9.88
N VAL A 26 7.49 2.58 -9.40
CA VAL A 26 7.60 1.24 -10.01
C VAL A 26 6.20 0.62 -10.15
N PRO A 27 5.84 0.14 -11.35
CA PRO A 27 4.58 -0.55 -11.58
C PRO A 27 4.39 -1.78 -10.69
N ILE A 28 3.13 -2.12 -10.42
CA ILE A 28 2.78 -3.23 -9.52
C ILE A 28 3.30 -4.56 -10.09
N TRP A 29 3.12 -4.81 -11.39
CA TRP A 29 3.56 -6.06 -12.04
C TRP A 29 5.08 -6.26 -11.99
N GLU A 30 5.87 -5.18 -12.05
CA GLU A 30 7.33 -5.25 -11.89
C GLU A 30 7.72 -5.61 -10.46
N ARG A 31 7.01 -5.05 -9.45
CA ARG A 31 7.21 -5.44 -8.05
C ARG A 31 6.83 -6.89 -7.81
N GLU A 32 5.71 -7.36 -8.37
CA GLU A 32 5.29 -8.76 -8.24
C GLU A 32 6.32 -9.72 -8.82
N ALA A 33 6.86 -9.41 -9.99
CA ALA A 33 7.93 -10.19 -10.61
C ALA A 33 9.19 -10.22 -9.73
N LYS A 34 9.59 -9.07 -9.18
CA LYS A 34 10.72 -8.97 -8.23
C LYS A 34 10.47 -9.79 -6.96
N TYR A 35 9.29 -9.71 -6.37
CA TYR A 35 8.97 -10.45 -5.14
C TYR A 35 8.89 -11.96 -5.38
N ARG A 36 8.44 -12.38 -6.56
CA ARG A 36 8.48 -13.79 -6.96
C ARG A 36 9.90 -14.29 -7.11
N SER A 37 10.81 -13.50 -7.70
CA SER A 37 12.20 -13.91 -7.92
C SER A 37 13.00 -14.04 -6.63
N ILE A 38 12.75 -13.18 -5.63
CA ILE A 38 13.42 -13.25 -4.32
C ILE A 38 12.78 -14.27 -3.36
N GLY A 39 11.68 -14.91 -3.74
CA GLY A 39 11.06 -15.99 -2.96
C GLY A 39 10.08 -15.55 -1.88
N VAL A 40 9.39 -14.42 -2.07
CA VAL A 40 8.26 -14.01 -1.20
C VAL A 40 7.12 -15.04 -1.33
N PRO A 41 6.44 -15.42 -0.23
CA PRO A 41 5.28 -16.31 -0.30
C PRO A 41 4.18 -15.79 -1.25
N ASN A 42 3.69 -16.64 -2.15
CA ASN A 42 2.71 -16.28 -3.19
C ASN A 42 1.47 -15.55 -2.64
N GLU A 43 0.97 -15.96 -1.48
CA GLU A 43 -0.18 -15.35 -0.80
C GLU A 43 0.03 -13.88 -0.40
N HIS A 44 1.30 -13.45 -0.30
CA HIS A 44 1.70 -12.13 0.14
C HIS A 44 2.13 -11.24 -1.02
N ILE A 45 2.55 -11.81 -2.17
CA ILE A 45 3.11 -11.07 -3.32
C ILE A 45 2.17 -9.93 -3.76
N GLU A 46 0.95 -10.28 -4.15
CA GLU A 46 -0.03 -9.33 -4.68
C GLU A 46 -0.39 -8.25 -3.64
N LYS A 47 -0.69 -8.70 -2.41
CA LYS A 47 -1.05 -7.82 -1.29
C LYS A 47 0.07 -6.85 -0.96
N LEU A 48 1.32 -7.32 -0.98
CA LEU A 48 2.49 -6.51 -0.66
C LEU A 48 2.82 -5.53 -1.79
N ALA A 49 2.73 -5.96 -3.05
CA ALA A 49 2.99 -5.11 -4.21
C ALA A 49 2.04 -3.91 -4.31
N MET A 50 0.76 -4.12 -3.94
CA MET A 50 -0.25 -3.07 -3.87
C MET A 50 -0.23 -2.27 -2.56
N SER A 51 0.44 -2.77 -1.51
CA SER A 51 0.40 -2.13 -0.20
C SER A 51 1.20 -0.82 -0.15
N PRO A 52 0.82 0.13 0.72
CA PRO A 52 1.65 1.30 1.03
C PRO A 52 2.98 0.91 1.70
N PHE A 53 3.08 -0.32 2.24
CA PHE A 53 4.26 -0.83 2.92
C PHE A 53 5.32 -1.40 1.98
N ALA A 54 5.09 -1.43 0.66
CA ALA A 54 6.04 -1.98 -0.31
C ALA A 54 7.45 -1.38 -0.17
N LYS A 55 7.55 -0.04 -0.07
CA LYS A 55 8.85 0.64 0.13
C LYS A 55 9.52 0.26 1.46
N MET A 56 8.73 0.06 2.51
CA MET A 56 9.24 -0.34 3.82
C MET A 56 9.77 -1.77 3.79
N PHE A 57 9.10 -2.66 3.07
CA PHE A 57 9.54 -4.03 2.86
C PHE A 57 10.88 -4.09 2.12
N GLU A 58 11.03 -3.31 1.04
CA GLU A 58 12.29 -3.24 0.30
C GLU A 58 13.43 -2.77 1.21
N LYS A 59 13.21 -1.70 1.99
CA LYS A 59 14.20 -1.26 2.99
C LYS A 59 14.51 -2.31 4.05
N ALA A 60 13.50 -3.05 4.51
CA ALA A 60 13.68 -4.09 5.51
C ALA A 60 14.58 -5.24 5.03
N ILE A 61 14.51 -5.57 3.73
CA ILE A 61 15.35 -6.61 3.13
C ILE A 61 16.72 -6.05 2.78
N ASP A 62 16.77 -4.90 2.11
CA ASP A 62 17.99 -4.36 1.52
C ASP A 62 18.91 -3.73 2.59
N GLU A 63 18.35 -2.96 3.52
CA GLU A 63 19.13 -2.24 4.55
C GLU A 63 19.24 -3.06 5.84
N LEU A 64 18.14 -3.65 6.30
CA LEU A 64 18.06 -4.30 7.62
C LEU A 64 18.31 -5.82 7.57
N LYS A 65 18.40 -6.41 6.37
CA LYS A 65 18.63 -7.85 6.16
C LYS A 65 17.67 -8.76 6.93
N ILE A 66 16.42 -8.33 7.07
CA ILE A 66 15.38 -9.10 7.74
C ILE A 66 14.95 -10.25 6.83
N ASP A 67 14.59 -11.39 7.43
CA ASP A 67 14.03 -12.52 6.71
C ASP A 67 12.76 -12.13 5.90
N LEU A 68 12.73 -12.54 4.64
CA LEU A 68 11.68 -12.14 3.68
C LEU A 68 10.30 -12.63 4.11
N ARG A 69 10.21 -13.85 4.64
CA ARG A 69 8.93 -14.44 5.08
C ARG A 69 8.43 -13.70 6.32
N PHE A 70 9.33 -13.43 7.26
CA PHE A 70 8.98 -12.67 8.44
C PHE A 70 8.51 -11.25 8.11
N ALA A 71 9.28 -10.51 7.29
CA ALA A 71 8.94 -9.13 6.91
C ALA A 71 7.60 -9.05 6.16
N SER A 72 7.39 -9.93 5.17
CA SER A 72 6.14 -9.96 4.40
C SER A 72 4.94 -10.33 5.28
N ARG A 73 5.11 -11.23 6.26
CA ARG A 73 4.05 -11.60 7.19
C ARG A 73 3.68 -10.47 8.14
N VAL A 74 4.69 -9.84 8.74
CA VAL A 74 4.46 -8.74 9.68
C VAL A 74 3.76 -7.58 8.97
N LEU A 75 4.25 -7.16 7.80
CA LEU A 75 3.71 -5.98 7.12
C LEU A 75 2.29 -6.18 6.55
N ILE A 76 1.88 -7.43 6.28
CA ILE A 76 0.56 -7.72 5.71
C ILE A 76 -0.45 -8.20 6.75
N GLU A 77 -0.08 -9.17 7.59
CA GLU A 77 -1.02 -9.75 8.54
C GLU A 77 -1.25 -8.88 9.77
N PHE A 78 -0.20 -8.25 10.31
CA PHE A 78 -0.29 -7.57 11.60
C PHE A 78 -1.15 -6.31 11.52
N PRO A 79 -0.97 -5.37 10.56
CA PRO A 79 -1.83 -4.20 10.46
C PRO A 79 -3.31 -4.56 10.34
N ALA A 80 -3.64 -5.61 9.59
CA ALA A 80 -5.01 -6.11 9.46
C ALA A 80 -5.56 -6.64 10.78
N ARG A 81 -4.76 -7.39 11.55
CA ARG A 81 -5.13 -7.89 12.88
C ARG A 81 -5.28 -6.76 13.90
N LEU A 82 -4.34 -5.82 13.94
CA LEU A 82 -4.37 -4.67 14.84
C LEU A 82 -5.62 -3.81 14.58
N LYS A 83 -5.92 -3.50 13.32
CA LYS A 83 -7.12 -2.73 12.95
C LYS A 83 -8.39 -3.39 13.51
N ARG A 84 -8.54 -4.71 13.35
CA ARG A 84 -9.69 -5.46 13.87
C ARG A 84 -9.79 -5.39 15.40
N ASN A 85 -8.67 -5.57 16.11
CA ASN A 85 -8.65 -5.54 17.57
C ASN A 85 -8.91 -4.14 18.13
N ILE A 86 -8.32 -3.10 17.55
CA ILE A 86 -8.54 -1.70 17.95
C ILE A 86 -10.01 -1.33 17.74
N SER A 87 -10.60 -1.67 16.58
CA SER A 87 -12.03 -1.43 16.35
C SER A 87 -12.92 -2.18 17.35
N ARG A 88 -12.52 -3.39 17.78
CA ARG A 88 -13.23 -4.16 18.80
C ARG A 88 -13.12 -3.50 20.18
N LEU A 89 -11.93 -3.06 20.57
CA LEU A 89 -11.68 -2.36 21.83
C LEU A 89 -12.48 -1.04 21.90
N ASN A 90 -12.45 -0.24 20.84
CA ASN A 90 -13.23 1.00 20.76
C ASN A 90 -14.73 0.73 20.93
N ARG A 91 -15.25 -0.35 20.32
CA ARG A 91 -16.65 -0.76 20.49
C ARG A 91 -16.98 -1.13 21.93
N LEU A 92 -16.08 -1.80 22.64
CA LEU A 92 -16.27 -2.18 24.04
C LEU A 92 -16.24 -0.94 24.95
N LEU A 93 -15.27 -0.05 24.73
CA LEU A 93 -15.13 1.20 25.48
C LEU A 93 -16.35 2.12 25.33
N LEU A 94 -16.91 2.23 24.11
CA LEU A 94 -18.15 2.97 23.84
C LEU A 94 -19.37 2.36 24.57
N LYS A 95 -19.43 1.04 24.74
CA LYS A 95 -20.52 0.39 25.48
C LYS A 95 -20.41 0.62 26.99
N SER A 96 -19.20 0.62 27.54
CA SER A 96 -18.99 0.90 28.96
C SER A 96 -19.26 2.36 29.34
N SER A 97 -18.96 3.32 28.47
CA SER A 97 -19.26 4.74 28.72
C SER A 97 -20.75 5.07 28.67
N ILE A 98 -21.54 4.35 27.85
CA ILE A 98 -23.00 4.47 27.82
C ILE A 98 -23.65 3.88 29.09
N LEU A 99 -23.07 2.83 29.68
CA LEU A 99 -23.55 2.28 30.94
C LEU A 99 -23.25 3.20 32.14
N PHE A 100 -22.12 3.91 32.13
CA PHE A 100 -21.73 4.81 33.24
C PHE A 100 -22.48 6.16 33.24
N SER A 101 -23.05 6.58 32.11
CA SER A 101 -23.86 7.82 32.01
C SER A 101 -25.35 7.62 32.36
N ARG A 102 -25.75 6.41 32.78
CA ARG A 102 -27.12 6.06 33.21
C ARG A 102 -27.22 5.73 34.72
N CYS A 103 -26.19 6.04 35.49
CA CYS A 103 -26.25 6.07 36.96
C CYS A 103 -26.33 7.51 37.46
#